data_AF-A0A971UBF5-F1
#
_entry.id   AF-A0A971UBF5-F1
#
_cell.length_a   1.000
_cell.length_b   1.000
_cell.length_c   1.000
_cell.angle_alpha   90.00
_cell.angle_beta   90.00
_cell.angle_gamma   90.00
#
_symmetry.space_group_name_H-M   'P 1'
#
loop_
_entity.id
_entity.type
_entity.pdbx_description
1 polymer ?
#
loop_
_entity_poly.entity_id
_entity_poly.type
_entity_poly.pdbx_seq_one_letter_code
_entity_poly.pdbx_strand_id
1 'polypeptide(L)'
;MKRKIIKIDEEKCTGCGLCVPGCAEEAIKIINGKAKLVGDVFCDGLGACIGECPEGALSIEEREADAFDEEKVHEAMAKRRQEALKTQSAAPLQGIAPAAPAGCPGSAHTTLERSVPSAAGSSPQPSELTHWPVQLHLVNPAADFFRGKDVVLAADCAAFAAGDFHARFLKGKSLAIACPKLDSGLDEYVEKISRLADEAKINTLTVIMMQVPCCRGLMQVAQAGLQKASRRVPLKAVVVGLKGDVLTEEWVQ
;
A
#
# COMPACT_ATOMS: atom_id res chain seq x y z
N MET A 1 -36.33 -10.31 -18.70
CA MET A 1 -36.79 -11.41 -17.83
C MET A 1 -36.85 -10.93 -16.38
N LYS A 2 -37.69 -11.48 -15.52
CA LYS A 2 -37.63 -11.15 -14.07
C LYS A 2 -36.39 -11.79 -13.45
N ARG A 3 -35.55 -10.97 -12.82
CA ARG A 3 -34.33 -11.41 -12.13
C ARG A 3 -33.99 -10.46 -10.98
N LYS A 4 -33.11 -10.93 -10.10
CA LYS A 4 -32.49 -10.09 -9.08
C LYS A 4 -31.50 -9.14 -9.72
N ILE A 5 -31.58 -7.86 -9.36
CA ILE A 5 -30.70 -6.81 -9.86
C ILE A 5 -30.50 -5.75 -8.76
N ILE A 6 -29.41 -5.00 -8.87
CA ILE A 6 -29.09 -3.94 -7.91
C ILE A 6 -30.00 -2.74 -8.12
N LYS A 7 -30.64 -2.32 -7.03
CA LYS A 7 -31.38 -1.08 -6.90
C LYS A 7 -30.51 -0.06 -6.20
N ILE A 8 -30.48 1.16 -6.72
CA ILE A 8 -29.77 2.30 -6.14
C ILE A 8 -30.80 3.35 -5.72
N ASP A 9 -30.80 3.70 -4.44
CA ASP A 9 -31.57 4.79 -3.87
C ASP A 9 -30.82 6.11 -4.11
N GLU A 10 -31.32 6.91 -5.06
CA GLU A 10 -30.68 8.18 -5.42
C GLU A 10 -30.77 9.23 -4.30
N GLU A 11 -31.73 9.13 -3.38
CA GLU A 11 -31.88 10.08 -2.27
C GLU A 11 -30.76 9.86 -1.24
N LYS A 12 -30.46 8.59 -0.94
CA LYS A 12 -29.38 8.21 -0.02
C LYS A 12 -28.00 8.26 -0.66
N CYS A 13 -27.90 8.06 -1.97
CA CYS A 13 -26.62 8.01 -2.65
C CYS A 13 -25.93 9.39 -2.62
N THR A 14 -24.79 9.52 -1.97
CA THR A 14 -24.00 10.77 -1.96
C THR A 14 -23.05 10.90 -3.15
N GLY A 15 -22.96 9.89 -4.01
CA GLY A 15 -22.03 9.87 -5.14
C GLY A 15 -20.58 9.58 -4.77
N CYS A 16 -20.30 9.11 -3.54
CA CYS A 16 -18.95 8.89 -3.03
C CYS A 16 -18.11 7.87 -3.82
N GLY A 17 -18.74 6.99 -4.61
CA GLY A 17 -18.05 6.08 -5.53
C GLY A 17 -17.47 4.81 -4.92
N LEU A 18 -17.62 4.57 -3.61
CA LEU A 18 -17.04 3.40 -2.93
C LEU A 18 -17.58 2.05 -3.44
N CYS A 19 -18.81 2.04 -3.98
CA CYS A 19 -19.39 0.84 -4.59
C CYS A 19 -18.81 0.47 -5.97
N VAL A 20 -18.10 1.40 -6.64
CA VAL A 20 -17.59 1.18 -8.00
C VAL A 20 -16.46 0.13 -8.05
N PRO A 21 -15.42 0.19 -7.18
CA PRO A 21 -14.40 -0.86 -7.14
C PRO A 21 -14.92 -2.23 -6.66
N GLY A 22 -16.03 -2.25 -5.90
CA GLY A 22 -16.65 -3.48 -5.39
C GLY A 22 -17.48 -4.24 -6.42
N CYS A 23 -17.63 -3.73 -7.64
CA CYS A 23 -18.33 -4.42 -8.74
C CYS A 23 -17.32 -4.99 -9.73
N ALA A 24 -17.14 -6.31 -9.71
CA ALA A 24 -16.18 -6.99 -10.56
C ALA A 24 -16.52 -6.84 -12.06
N GLU A 25 -17.80 -6.64 -12.37
CA GLU A 25 -18.37 -6.49 -13.71
C GLU A 25 -18.32 -5.03 -14.21
N GLU A 26 -17.84 -4.08 -13.40
CA GLU A 26 -17.84 -2.64 -13.69
C GLU A 26 -19.23 -2.09 -14.13
N ALA A 27 -20.30 -2.69 -13.60
CA ALA A 27 -21.68 -2.35 -13.95
C ALA A 27 -22.13 -1.02 -13.34
N ILE A 28 -21.47 -0.53 -12.29
CA ILE A 28 -21.82 0.72 -11.59
C ILE A 28 -20.85 1.83 -11.98
N LYS A 29 -21.38 3.01 -12.32
CA LYS A 29 -20.59 4.24 -12.51
C LYS A 29 -21.22 5.41 -11.77
N ILE A 30 -20.39 6.42 -11.48
CA ILE A 30 -20.90 7.71 -11.02
C ILE A 30 -21.26 8.56 -12.25
N ILE A 31 -22.55 8.87 -12.38
CA ILE A 31 -23.11 9.70 -13.45
C ILE A 31 -23.93 10.80 -12.78
N ASN A 32 -23.61 12.06 -13.08
CA ASN A 32 -24.25 13.24 -12.47
C ASN A 32 -24.20 13.21 -10.93
N GLY A 33 -23.07 12.78 -10.36
CA GLY A 33 -22.87 12.74 -8.91
C GLY A 33 -23.66 11.64 -8.18
N LYS A 34 -24.22 10.66 -8.89
CA LYS A 34 -24.94 9.52 -8.30
C LYS A 34 -24.46 8.20 -8.90
N ALA A 35 -24.48 7.13 -8.11
CA ALA A 35 -24.21 5.80 -8.62
C ALA A 35 -25.36 5.35 -9.54
N LYS A 36 -25.02 4.84 -10.72
CA LYS A 36 -25.98 4.32 -11.71
C LYS A 36 -25.45 3.05 -12.34
N LEU A 37 -26.35 2.12 -12.62
CA LEU A 37 -26.04 0.99 -13.49
C LEU A 37 -25.89 1.49 -14.93
N VAL A 38 -24.79 1.10 -15.59
CA VAL A 38 -24.53 1.46 -16.99
C VAL A 38 -25.33 0.60 -17.98
N GLY A 39 -25.98 -0.45 -17.48
CA GLY A 39 -26.89 -1.31 -18.22
C GLY A 39 -27.19 -2.59 -17.44
N ASP A 40 -28.42 -3.09 -17.58
CA ASP A 40 -28.88 -4.28 -16.86
C ASP A 40 -28.08 -5.53 -17.24
N VAL A 41 -27.66 -5.62 -18.51
CA VAL A 41 -26.83 -6.71 -19.05
C VAL A 41 -25.49 -6.87 -18.34
N PHE A 42 -25.00 -5.84 -17.65
CA PHE A 42 -23.71 -5.87 -16.95
C PHE A 42 -23.85 -6.26 -15.47
N CYS A 43 -25.06 -6.21 -14.90
CA CYS A 43 -25.29 -6.48 -13.48
C CYS A 43 -25.69 -7.93 -13.26
N ASP A 44 -24.82 -8.72 -12.64
CA ASP A 44 -25.08 -10.13 -12.31
C ASP A 44 -26.14 -10.33 -11.21
N GLY A 45 -26.37 -9.30 -10.37
CA GLY A 45 -27.33 -9.32 -9.27
C GLY A 45 -26.82 -9.99 -7.99
N LEU A 46 -25.51 -10.25 -7.87
CA LEU A 46 -24.91 -10.95 -6.73
C LEU A 46 -24.84 -10.08 -5.47
N GLY A 47 -24.70 -8.76 -5.62
CA GLY A 47 -24.74 -7.82 -4.50
C GLY A 47 -23.42 -7.54 -3.79
N ALA A 48 -22.28 -7.85 -4.40
CA ALA A 48 -20.95 -7.55 -3.84
C ALA A 48 -20.78 -6.07 -3.46
N CYS A 49 -21.37 -5.15 -4.23
CA CYS A 49 -21.31 -3.71 -4.00
C CYS A 49 -22.13 -3.18 -2.81
N ILE A 50 -23.01 -3.99 -2.21
CA ILE A 50 -23.95 -3.52 -1.19
C ILE A 50 -23.23 -3.15 0.12
N GLY A 51 -22.26 -3.97 0.53
CA GLY A 51 -21.48 -3.74 1.76
C GLY A 51 -20.56 -2.53 1.69
N GLU A 52 -20.25 -2.06 0.48
CA GLU A 52 -19.35 -0.92 0.25
C GLU A 52 -20.03 0.44 0.41
N CYS A 53 -21.37 0.47 0.54
CA CYS A 53 -22.13 1.71 0.62
C CYS A 53 -22.31 2.15 2.07
N PRO A 54 -21.61 3.20 2.55
CA PRO A 54 -21.77 3.66 3.94
C PRO A 54 -23.18 4.22 4.23
N GLU A 55 -23.86 4.73 3.20
CA GLU A 55 -25.21 5.31 3.30
C GLU A 55 -26.32 4.25 3.18
N GLY A 56 -25.97 2.98 2.91
CA GLY A 56 -26.96 1.92 2.68
C GLY A 56 -27.88 2.19 1.48
N ALA A 57 -27.37 2.85 0.44
CA ALA A 57 -28.14 3.24 -0.74
C ALA A 57 -28.33 2.09 -1.76
N LEU A 58 -27.66 0.95 -1.59
CA LEU A 58 -27.72 -0.17 -2.53
C LEU A 58 -28.49 -1.34 -1.91
N SER A 59 -29.39 -1.95 -2.69
CA SER A 59 -30.14 -3.15 -2.29
C SER A 59 -30.42 -4.04 -3.50
N ILE A 60 -30.89 -5.27 -3.27
CA ILE A 60 -31.34 -6.16 -4.35
C ILE A 60 -32.84 -6.03 -4.48
N GLU A 61 -33.32 -5.81 -5.71
CA GLU A 61 -34.72 -5.91 -6.06
C GLU A 61 -34.94 -6.95 -7.15
N GLU A 62 -36.16 -7.47 -7.25
CA GLU A 62 -36.57 -8.30 -8.37
C GLU A 62 -37.43 -7.46 -9.31
N ARG A 63 -36.93 -7.20 -10.52
CA ARG A 63 -37.65 -6.47 -11.56
C ARG A 63 -37.41 -7.08 -12.92
N GLU A 64 -38.16 -6.60 -13.90
CA GLU A 64 -37.90 -6.91 -15.29
C GLU A 64 -36.62 -6.19 -15.74
N ALA A 65 -35.66 -6.99 -16.21
CA ALA A 65 -34.34 -6.54 -16.62
C ALA A 65 -33.81 -7.43 -17.75
N ASP A 66 -32.85 -6.93 -18.52
CA ASP A 66 -32.15 -7.73 -19.53
C ASP A 66 -31.35 -8.87 -18.87
N ALA A 67 -31.11 -9.94 -19.63
CA ALA A 67 -30.25 -11.01 -19.14
C ALA A 67 -28.80 -10.53 -19.04
N PHE A 68 -28.13 -10.91 -17.95
CA PHE A 68 -26.70 -10.71 -17.80
C PHE A 68 -25.94 -11.41 -18.93
N ASP A 69 -24.97 -10.70 -19.49
CA ASP A 69 -24.23 -11.09 -20.67
C ASP A 69 -22.74 -10.91 -20.41
N GLU A 70 -22.09 -12.01 -20.03
CA GLU A 70 -20.68 -12.05 -19.65
C GLU A 70 -19.77 -11.63 -20.82
N GLU A 71 -20.15 -11.97 -22.05
CA GLU A 71 -19.39 -11.59 -23.26
C GLU A 71 -19.38 -10.07 -23.43
N LYS A 72 -20.54 -9.41 -23.26
CA LYS A 72 -20.62 -7.94 -23.30
C LYS A 72 -19.83 -7.27 -22.17
N VAL A 73 -19.79 -7.86 -20.98
CA VAL A 73 -18.95 -7.36 -19.87
C VAL A 73 -17.48 -7.39 -20.27
N HIS A 74 -16.98 -8.51 -20.77
CA HIS A 74 -15.59 -8.66 -21.19
C HIS A 74 -15.23 -7.71 -22.35
N GLU A 75 -16.08 -7.60 -23.36
CA GLU A 75 -15.86 -6.67 -24.48
C GLU A 75 -15.80 -5.22 -24.01
N ALA A 76 -16.70 -4.80 -23.12
CA ALA A 76 -16.75 -3.44 -22.61
C ALA A 76 -15.49 -3.11 -21.78
N MET A 77 -15.03 -4.03 -20.94
CA MET A 77 -13.78 -3.88 -20.19
C MET A 77 -12.56 -3.85 -21.10
N ALA A 78 -12.50 -4.71 -22.11
CA ALA A 78 -11.40 -4.74 -23.07
C ALA A 78 -11.31 -3.44 -23.88
N LYS A 79 -12.44 -2.91 -24.36
CA LYS A 79 -12.50 -1.62 -25.07
C LYS A 79 -12.03 -0.47 -24.18
N ARG A 80 -12.52 -0.39 -22.93
CA ARG A 80 -12.09 0.64 -21.97
C ARG A 80 -10.60 0.57 -21.66
N ARG A 81 -10.05 -0.65 -21.51
CA ARG A 81 -8.62 -0.87 -21.30
C ARG A 81 -7.81 -0.38 -22.50
N GLN A 82 -8.26 -0.66 -23.72
CA GLN A 82 -7.61 -0.18 -24.94
C GLN A 82 -7.71 1.34 -25.13
N GLU A 83 -8.83 1.96 -24.76
CA GLU A 83 -9.02 3.42 -24.81
C GLU A 83 -8.13 4.15 -23.79
N ALA A 84 -8.01 3.62 -22.57
CA ALA A 84 -7.11 4.14 -21.54
C ALA A 84 -5.62 4.06 -21.93
N LEU A 85 -5.25 3.10 -22.78
CA LEU A 85 -3.90 2.96 -23.33
C LEU A 85 -3.63 3.93 -24.50
N LYS A 86 -4.66 4.34 -25.26
CA LYS A 86 -4.53 5.26 -26.40
C LYS A 86 -4.40 6.74 -25.98
N THR A 87 -4.87 7.11 -24.80
CA THR A 87 -4.80 8.49 -24.29
C THR A 87 -3.47 8.87 -23.63
N GLN A 88 -2.48 7.96 -23.59
CA GLN A 88 -1.11 8.26 -23.15
C GLN A 88 -0.17 8.55 -24.33
N SER A 89 -0.51 9.55 -25.16
CA SER A 89 0.46 10.14 -26.10
C SER A 89 0.73 11.60 -25.72
N ALA A 90 2.02 11.92 -25.69
CA ALA A 90 2.59 13.13 -25.11
C ALA A 90 2.15 14.43 -25.79
N ALA A 91 1.82 15.45 -24.98
CA ALA A 91 1.93 16.85 -25.36
C ALA A 91 2.23 17.71 -24.11
N PRO A 92 3.20 18.66 -24.16
CA PRO A 92 3.49 19.55 -23.04
C PRO A 92 2.51 20.73 -23.09
N LEU A 93 1.77 20.99 -22.01
CA LEU A 93 0.96 22.20 -21.91
C LEU A 93 1.21 22.91 -20.58
N GLN A 94 1.80 24.09 -20.75
CA GLN A 94 1.88 25.16 -19.79
C GLN A 94 0.48 25.63 -19.41
N GLY A 95 0.26 25.87 -18.11
CA GLY A 95 -0.74 26.80 -17.61
C GLY A 95 -2.19 26.30 -17.63
N ILE A 96 -2.80 26.28 -16.44
CA ILE A 96 -4.23 26.06 -16.16
C ILE A 96 -4.59 24.57 -16.04
N ALA A 97 -4.44 24.05 -14.81
CA ALA A 97 -4.86 22.71 -14.43
C ALA A 97 -6.37 22.64 -14.14
N PRO A 98 -7.14 21.76 -14.80
CA PRO A 98 -8.25 21.08 -14.16
C PRO A 98 -7.69 19.85 -13.44
N ALA A 99 -8.10 19.64 -12.19
CA ALA A 99 -7.63 18.53 -11.36
C ALA A 99 -7.96 17.18 -12.01
N ALA A 100 -6.94 16.53 -12.58
CA ALA A 100 -6.94 15.09 -12.84
C ALA A 100 -7.16 14.34 -11.52
N PRO A 101 -7.74 13.13 -11.51
CA PRO A 101 -7.72 12.29 -10.32
C PRO A 101 -6.26 12.01 -10.03
N ALA A 102 -5.70 12.71 -9.03
CA ALA A 102 -4.33 12.53 -8.63
C ALA A 102 -4.18 11.08 -8.18
N GLY A 103 -3.54 10.24 -9.00
CA GLY A 103 -3.04 8.96 -8.54
C GLY A 103 -2.25 9.21 -7.25
N CYS A 104 -2.35 8.30 -6.28
CA CYS A 104 -1.61 8.43 -5.03
C CYS A 104 -0.14 8.78 -5.37
N PRO A 105 0.45 9.86 -4.80
CA PRO A 105 1.81 10.28 -5.14
C PRO A 105 2.85 9.14 -5.04
N GLY A 106 2.60 8.14 -4.19
CA GLY A 106 3.44 6.93 -4.07
C GLY A 106 3.33 5.92 -5.22
N SER A 107 2.47 6.14 -6.22
CA SER A 107 2.36 5.33 -7.44
C SER A 107 2.80 6.12 -8.69
N ALA A 108 3.26 7.37 -8.55
CA ALA A 108 3.75 8.17 -9.67
C ALA A 108 5.09 7.63 -10.18
N HIS A 109 5.18 7.34 -11.48
CA HIS A 109 6.43 6.96 -12.12
C HIS A 109 7.34 8.19 -12.29
N THR A 110 8.59 8.08 -11.85
CA THR A 110 9.60 9.14 -12.02
C THR A 110 10.93 8.52 -12.43
N THR A 111 11.65 9.17 -13.34
CA THR A 111 13.02 8.80 -13.71
C THR A 111 14.01 9.64 -12.90
N LEU A 112 14.95 8.99 -12.22
CA LEU A 112 15.95 9.67 -11.39
C LEU A 112 17.24 9.86 -12.21
N GLU A 113 17.65 11.11 -12.41
CA GLU A 113 18.95 11.42 -12.99
C GLU A 113 20.07 11.12 -11.98
N ARG A 114 21.08 10.36 -12.41
CA ARG A 114 22.25 10.03 -11.60
C ARG A 114 23.32 11.11 -11.78
N SER A 115 23.54 11.93 -10.76
CA SER A 115 24.78 12.72 -10.66
C SER A 115 25.93 11.77 -10.30
N VAL A 116 26.84 11.51 -11.25
CA VAL A 116 27.99 10.63 -11.01
C VAL A 116 28.98 11.35 -10.09
N PRO A 117 29.21 10.91 -8.85
CA PRO A 117 30.31 11.44 -8.05
C PRO A 117 31.62 10.91 -8.64
N SER A 118 32.64 11.75 -8.72
CA SER A 118 33.99 11.34 -9.12
C SER A 118 34.44 10.18 -8.26
N ALA A 119 34.70 9.03 -8.89
CA ALA A 119 34.99 7.77 -8.22
C ALA A 119 36.27 7.88 -7.37
N ALA A 120 36.11 8.03 -6.07
CA ALA A 120 37.15 7.77 -5.09
C ALA A 120 36.86 6.40 -4.43
N GLY A 121 37.50 5.36 -4.96
CA GLY A 121 37.72 4.05 -4.34
C GLY A 121 36.51 3.35 -3.70
N SER A 122 35.65 2.69 -4.51
CA SER A 122 34.72 1.70 -3.96
C SER A 122 35.42 0.34 -3.81
N SER A 123 35.94 0.04 -2.63
CA SER A 123 36.24 -1.34 -2.27
C SER A 123 34.92 -2.13 -2.14
N PRO A 124 34.87 -3.43 -2.51
CA PRO A 124 33.71 -4.26 -2.25
C PRO A 124 33.31 -4.16 -0.77
N GLN A 125 32.09 -3.75 -0.47
CA GLN A 125 31.59 -3.78 0.91
C GLN A 125 31.05 -5.18 1.23
N PRO A 126 31.53 -5.84 2.30
CA PRO A 126 30.95 -7.10 2.72
C PRO A 126 29.52 -6.91 3.22
N SER A 127 28.70 -7.95 3.09
CA SER A 127 27.36 -7.95 3.67
C SER A 127 27.44 -7.90 5.20
N GLU A 128 26.76 -6.93 5.79
CA GLU A 128 26.55 -6.85 7.24
C GLU A 128 25.37 -7.73 7.74
N LEU A 129 24.71 -8.48 6.85
CA LEU A 129 23.59 -9.36 7.22
C LEU A 129 24.10 -10.61 7.96
N THR A 130 23.62 -10.82 9.19
CA THR A 130 24.07 -11.93 10.04
C THR A 130 23.03 -13.05 10.21
N HIS A 131 21.85 -12.94 9.57
CA HIS A 131 20.77 -13.90 9.74
C HIS A 131 19.84 -13.98 8.52
N TRP A 132 19.02 -15.03 8.49
CA TRP A 132 17.96 -15.24 7.51
C TRP A 132 16.84 -16.09 8.15
N PRO A 133 15.54 -15.89 7.82
CA PRO A 133 14.96 -14.95 6.86
C PRO A 133 14.87 -13.51 7.39
N VAL A 134 14.68 -12.54 6.48
CA VAL A 134 14.55 -11.12 6.82
C VAL A 134 13.12 -10.58 6.70
N GLN A 135 12.24 -11.25 5.97
CA GLN A 135 10.84 -10.82 5.81
C GLN A 135 10.08 -10.96 7.14
N LEU A 136 9.48 -9.87 7.63
CA LEU A 136 8.76 -9.86 8.92
C LEU A 136 7.63 -10.90 8.95
N HIS A 137 7.04 -11.20 7.80
CA HIS A 137 6.08 -12.29 7.64
C HIS A 137 6.66 -13.67 8.02
N LEU A 138 7.94 -13.91 7.73
CA LEU A 138 8.62 -15.19 7.92
C LEU A 138 9.43 -15.27 9.22
N VAL A 139 9.87 -14.14 9.78
CA VAL A 139 10.71 -14.17 10.98
C VAL A 139 9.96 -14.74 12.18
N ASN A 140 10.68 -15.52 12.97
CA ASN A 140 10.28 -15.93 14.30
C ASN A 140 10.81 -14.90 15.32
N PRO A 141 9.96 -14.16 16.05
CA PRO A 141 10.39 -13.19 17.05
C PRO A 141 11.27 -13.78 18.16
N ALA A 142 11.13 -15.07 18.45
CA ALA A 142 11.90 -15.75 19.50
C ALA A 142 13.29 -16.24 19.03
N ALA A 143 13.69 -15.97 17.78
CA ALA A 143 14.97 -16.43 17.26
C ALA A 143 16.16 -15.73 17.96
N ASP A 144 17.24 -16.47 18.19
CA ASP A 144 18.38 -15.99 18.99
C ASP A 144 19.10 -14.80 18.36
N PHE A 145 19.03 -14.64 17.04
CA PHE A 145 19.59 -13.48 16.37
C PHE A 145 18.82 -12.19 16.68
N PHE A 146 17.67 -12.19 17.34
CA PHE A 146 17.03 -10.96 17.86
C PHE A 146 17.32 -10.73 19.35
N ARG A 147 17.82 -11.73 20.07
CA ARG A 147 17.94 -11.68 21.53
C ARG A 147 18.90 -10.58 21.98
N GLY A 148 18.38 -9.57 22.68
CA GLY A 148 19.18 -8.44 23.18
C GLY A 148 19.91 -7.68 22.08
N LYS A 149 19.33 -7.62 20.87
CA LYS A 149 19.91 -6.90 19.72
C LYS A 149 19.22 -5.56 19.49
N ASP A 150 19.95 -4.67 18.83
CA ASP A 150 19.31 -3.57 18.11
C ASP A 150 18.67 -4.13 16.85
N VAL A 151 17.43 -3.72 16.59
CA VAL A 151 16.66 -4.20 15.43
C VAL A 151 16.39 -3.07 14.47
N VAL A 152 16.56 -3.36 13.19
CA VAL A 152 16.13 -2.51 12.08
C VAL A 152 14.87 -3.13 11.48
N LEU A 153 13.78 -2.37 11.49
CA LEU A 153 12.58 -2.66 10.71
C LEU A 153 12.56 -1.73 9.49
N ALA A 154 12.90 -2.25 8.31
CA ALA A 154 13.03 -1.43 7.11
C ALA A 154 11.90 -1.68 6.10
N ALA A 155 11.48 -0.62 5.40
CA ALA A 155 10.67 -0.77 4.20
C ALA A 155 11.47 -1.53 3.13
N ASP A 156 10.82 -2.44 2.40
CA ASP A 156 11.45 -3.28 1.38
C ASP A 156 12.30 -2.50 0.36
N CYS A 157 11.81 -1.33 -0.04
CA CYS A 157 12.49 -0.47 -1.01
C CYS A 157 13.67 0.34 -0.43
N ALA A 158 13.83 0.42 0.90
CA ALA A 158 14.84 1.25 1.54
C ALA A 158 16.27 0.84 1.18
N ALA A 159 16.56 -0.46 1.19
CA ALA A 159 17.91 -0.98 0.86
C ALA A 159 18.27 -0.82 -0.62
N PHE A 160 17.26 -0.75 -1.51
CA PHE A 160 17.47 -0.51 -2.93
C PHE A 160 17.66 0.98 -3.27
N ALA A 161 17.12 1.87 -2.44
CA ALA A 161 17.33 3.30 -2.57
C ALA A 161 18.64 3.76 -1.92
N ALA A 162 18.92 3.33 -0.68
CA ALA A 162 20.13 3.67 0.07
C ALA A 162 21.27 2.71 -0.28
N GLY A 163 22.15 3.10 -1.20
CA GLY A 163 23.25 2.23 -1.68
C GLY A 163 24.26 1.79 -0.59
N ASP A 164 24.37 2.52 0.52
CA ASP A 164 25.22 2.20 1.67
C ASP A 164 24.45 1.53 2.83
N PHE A 165 23.25 0.99 2.57
CA PHE A 165 22.33 0.50 3.60
C PHE A 165 22.97 -0.44 4.62
N HIS A 166 23.76 -1.41 4.16
CA HIS A 166 24.39 -2.39 5.04
C HIS A 166 25.36 -1.72 6.02
N ALA A 167 26.28 -0.90 5.51
CA ALA A 167 27.26 -0.21 6.34
C ALA A 167 26.63 0.83 7.27
N ARG A 168 25.60 1.54 6.80
CA ARG A 168 24.98 2.65 7.52
C ARG A 168 23.97 2.20 8.56
N PHE A 169 23.10 1.25 8.21
CA PHE A 169 21.95 0.89 9.02
C PHE A 169 22.02 -0.50 9.62
N LEU A 170 22.63 -1.47 8.92
CA LEU A 170 22.55 -2.87 9.33
C LEU A 170 23.71 -3.33 10.22
N LYS A 171 24.88 -2.72 10.10
CA LYS A 171 26.09 -3.12 10.83
C LYS A 171 25.85 -3.32 12.33
N GLY A 172 26.03 -4.55 12.80
CA GLY A 172 25.87 -4.95 14.20
C GLY A 172 24.42 -5.09 14.68
N LYS A 173 23.43 -4.98 13.78
CA LYS A 173 22.00 -5.02 14.08
C LYS A 173 21.32 -6.21 13.39
N SER A 174 20.12 -6.54 13.86
CA SER A 174 19.29 -7.58 13.25
C SER A 174 18.21 -6.96 12.38
N LEU A 175 17.98 -7.53 11.20
CA LEU A 175 17.04 -6.99 10.22
C LEU A 175 15.67 -7.68 10.28
N ALA A 176 14.62 -6.89 10.12
CA ALA A 176 13.34 -7.32 9.59
C ALA A 176 12.90 -6.32 8.49
N ILE A 177 12.26 -6.80 7.43
CA ILE A 177 11.69 -5.97 6.38
C ILE A 177 10.19 -6.22 6.24
N ALA A 178 9.45 -5.17 5.89
CA ALA A 178 8.01 -5.24 5.65
C ALA A 178 7.56 -4.10 4.74
N CYS A 179 6.51 -4.33 3.96
CA CYS A 179 5.88 -3.31 3.14
C CYS A 179 4.38 -3.21 3.46
N PRO A 180 3.93 -2.21 4.25
CA PRO A 180 2.54 -2.13 4.69
C PRO A 180 1.51 -1.94 3.55
N LYS A 181 1.97 -1.61 2.34
CA LYS A 181 1.12 -1.50 1.13
C LYS A 181 0.96 -2.84 0.40
N LEU A 182 1.94 -3.73 0.51
CA LEU A 182 1.97 -5.00 -0.24
C LEU A 182 1.66 -6.18 0.66
N ASP A 183 2.01 -6.07 1.94
CA ASP A 183 1.82 -7.11 2.93
C ASP A 183 0.38 -7.12 3.43
N SER A 184 -0.15 -8.33 3.62
CA SER A 184 -1.42 -8.56 4.31
C SER A 184 -1.18 -9.00 5.76
N GLY A 185 -2.21 -8.92 6.60
CA GLY A 185 -2.13 -9.39 7.99
C GLY A 185 -1.25 -8.53 8.90
N LEU A 186 -1.31 -7.20 8.77
CA LEU A 186 -0.49 -6.28 9.57
C LEU A 186 -0.66 -6.43 11.08
N ASP A 187 -1.80 -6.94 11.55
CA ASP A 187 -2.02 -7.26 12.97
C ASP A 187 -1.01 -8.31 13.47
N GLU A 188 -0.64 -9.29 12.65
CA GLU A 188 0.40 -10.26 13.01
C GLU A 188 1.77 -9.59 13.17
N TYR A 189 2.03 -8.51 12.43
CA TYR A 189 3.27 -7.77 12.56
C TYR A 189 3.32 -6.99 13.87
N VAL A 190 2.18 -6.41 14.28
CA VAL A 190 2.02 -5.80 15.61
C VAL A 190 2.33 -6.82 16.70
N GLU A 191 1.79 -8.04 16.61
CA GLU A 191 2.09 -9.13 17.55
C GLU A 191 3.58 -9.49 17.56
N LYS A 192 4.19 -9.65 16.38
CA LYS A 192 5.60 -10.00 16.28
C LYS A 192 6.51 -8.93 16.88
N ILE A 193 6.19 -7.65 16.68
CA ILE A 193 6.96 -6.54 17.26
C ILE A 193 6.79 -6.51 18.79
N SER A 194 5.59 -6.74 19.30
CA SER A 194 5.37 -6.89 20.75
C SER A 194 6.21 -8.03 21.32
N ARG A 195 6.28 -9.17 20.63
CA ARG A 195 7.09 -10.32 21.05
C ARG A 195 8.60 -10.07 20.92
N LEU A 196 9.05 -9.32 19.91
CA LEU A 196 10.45 -8.88 19.83
C LEU A 196 10.83 -8.02 21.05
N ALA A 197 9.94 -7.12 21.46
CA ALA A 197 10.15 -6.28 22.64
C ALA A 197 10.22 -7.12 23.92
N ASP A 198 9.29 -8.05 24.14
CA ASP A 198 9.15 -8.74 25.43
C ASP A 198 9.95 -10.06 25.53
N GLU A 199 9.92 -10.90 24.50
CA GLU A 199 10.55 -12.23 24.50
C GLU A 199 12.02 -12.16 24.09
N ALA A 200 12.32 -11.55 22.93
CA ALA A 200 13.69 -11.37 22.47
C ALA A 200 14.43 -10.27 23.24
N LYS A 201 13.69 -9.43 23.97
CA LYS A 201 14.25 -8.34 24.76
C LYS A 201 15.15 -7.43 23.95
N ILE A 202 14.71 -7.04 22.75
CA ILE A 202 15.49 -6.13 21.88
C ILE A 202 15.86 -4.84 22.63
N ASN A 203 17.01 -4.26 22.28
CA ASN A 203 17.55 -3.06 22.91
C ASN A 203 16.91 -1.81 22.34
N THR A 204 16.80 -1.73 21.01
CA THR A 204 16.21 -0.61 20.27
C THR A 204 15.48 -1.12 19.04
N LEU A 205 14.48 -0.36 18.58
CA LEU A 205 13.83 -0.57 17.29
C LEU A 205 14.07 0.67 16.41
N THR A 206 14.75 0.51 15.29
CA THR A 206 14.93 1.55 14.28
C THR A 206 14.03 1.25 13.09
N VAL A 207 13.10 2.14 12.79
CA VAL A 207 12.19 2.01 11.64
C VAL A 207 12.71 2.87 10.49
N ILE A 208 13.02 2.22 9.37
CA ILE A 208 13.50 2.90 8.15
C ILE A 208 12.37 2.95 7.14
N MET A 209 11.89 4.15 6.88
CA MET A 209 10.80 4.44 5.95
C MET A 209 11.34 5.14 4.70
N MET A 210 10.66 4.98 3.58
CA MET A 210 10.86 5.87 2.43
C MET A 210 9.99 7.13 2.57
N GLN A 211 10.36 8.22 1.90
CA GLN A 211 9.59 9.49 1.87
C GLN A 211 8.16 9.35 1.32
N VAL A 212 7.83 8.21 0.71
CA VAL A 212 6.53 7.95 0.08
C VAL A 212 5.45 7.68 1.14
N PRO A 213 4.19 8.08 0.87
CA PRO A 213 3.13 8.02 1.88
C PRO A 213 2.79 6.61 2.36
N CYS A 214 3.06 5.57 1.54
CA CYS A 214 2.80 4.19 1.94
C CYS A 214 3.65 3.72 3.12
N CYS A 215 4.84 4.29 3.36
CA CYS A 215 5.70 3.86 4.47
C CYS A 215 5.20 4.33 5.84
N ARG A 216 4.22 5.25 5.91
CA ARG A 216 3.62 5.67 7.20
C ARG A 216 2.99 4.50 7.96
N GLY A 217 2.44 3.52 7.26
CA GLY A 217 1.87 2.32 7.87
C GLY A 217 2.91 1.49 8.64
N LEU A 218 4.18 1.53 8.22
CA LEU A 218 5.25 0.79 8.90
C LEU A 218 5.53 1.36 10.29
N MET A 219 5.52 2.69 10.42
CA MET A 219 5.64 3.35 11.72
C MET A 219 4.45 3.05 12.62
N GLN A 220 3.22 3.05 12.07
CA GLN A 220 2.01 2.72 12.84
C GLN A 220 2.07 1.31 13.39
N VAL A 221 2.47 0.33 12.57
CA VAL A 221 2.65 -1.07 12.99
C VAL A 221 3.72 -1.17 14.09
N ALA A 222 4.85 -0.47 13.93
CA ALA A 222 5.91 -0.46 14.94
C ALA A 222 5.46 0.16 16.28
N GLN A 223 4.80 1.32 16.24
CA GLN A 223 4.28 1.99 17.42
C GLN A 223 3.21 1.14 18.12
N ALA A 224 2.27 0.58 17.37
CA ALA A 224 1.25 -0.31 17.94
C ALA A 224 1.86 -1.54 18.61
N GLY A 225 2.85 -2.17 17.99
CA GLY A 225 3.54 -3.33 18.56
C GLY A 225 4.29 -2.98 19.85
N LEU A 226 4.98 -1.84 19.89
CA LEU A 226 5.68 -1.38 21.08
C LEU A 226 4.74 -0.88 22.19
N GLN A 227 3.60 -0.27 21.84
CA GLN A 227 2.56 0.12 22.81
C GLN A 227 1.88 -1.10 23.44
N LYS A 228 1.77 -2.19 22.68
CA LYS A 228 1.24 -3.47 23.19
C LYS A 228 2.23 -4.18 24.12
N ALA A 229 3.53 -3.99 23.91
CA ALA A 229 4.58 -4.61 24.70
C ALA A 229 4.60 -4.09 26.15
N SER A 230 4.99 -4.96 27.08
CA SER A 230 5.20 -4.58 28.47
C SER A 230 6.53 -3.83 28.68
N ARG A 231 7.55 -4.11 27.86
CA ARG A 231 8.85 -3.41 27.89
C ARG A 231 8.82 -2.12 27.07
N ARG A 232 9.39 -1.06 27.65
CA ARG A 232 9.72 0.16 26.91
C ARG A 232 10.98 -0.06 26.07
N VAL A 233 10.83 -0.02 24.75
CA VAL A 233 11.93 -0.11 23.78
C VAL A 233 12.07 1.25 23.10
N PRO A 234 13.26 1.89 23.13
CA PRO A 234 13.53 3.11 22.37
C PRO A 234 13.26 2.90 20.88
N LEU A 235 12.45 3.81 20.31
CA LEU A 235 12.07 3.80 18.90
C LEU A 235 12.78 4.94 18.17
N LYS A 236 13.43 4.62 17.05
CA LYS A 236 14.06 5.59 16.16
C LYS A 236 13.38 5.57 14.80
N ALA A 237 13.10 6.73 14.23
CA ALA A 237 12.54 6.89 12.90
C ALA A 237 13.61 7.44 11.95
N VAL A 238 13.76 6.82 10.77
CA VAL A 238 14.61 7.28 9.69
C VAL A 238 13.77 7.39 8.42
N VAL A 239 13.83 8.53 7.73
CA VAL A 239 13.19 8.72 6.42
C VAL A 239 14.24 8.82 5.33
N VAL A 240 14.20 7.89 4.38
CA VAL A 240 15.06 7.82 3.20
C VAL A 240 14.34 8.41 1.99
N GLY A 241 15.03 9.29 1.28
CA GLY A 241 14.55 9.92 0.06
C GLY A 241 14.60 8.97 -1.15
N LEU A 242 13.91 9.31 -2.22
CA LEU A 242 13.90 8.50 -3.46
C LEU A 242 15.30 8.35 -4.09
N LYS A 243 16.23 9.25 -3.76
CA LYS A 243 17.62 9.23 -4.24
C LYS A 243 18.59 8.55 -3.26
N GLY A 244 18.08 7.97 -2.17
CA GLY A 244 18.88 7.27 -1.16
C GLY A 244 19.48 8.15 -0.07
N ASP A 245 19.25 9.47 -0.14
CA ASP A 245 19.62 10.41 0.92
C ASP A 245 18.75 10.23 2.16
N VAL A 246 19.26 10.56 3.34
CA VAL A 246 18.45 10.57 4.57
C VAL A 246 17.89 11.96 4.77
N LEU A 247 16.56 12.04 4.75
CA LEU A 247 15.82 13.28 4.94
C LEU A 247 15.68 13.64 6.42
N THR A 248 15.35 12.65 7.25
CA THR A 248 15.21 12.84 8.71
C THR A 248 15.69 11.61 9.47
N GLU A 249 16.18 11.85 10.68
CA GLU A 249 16.58 10.82 11.63
C GLU A 249 16.33 11.32 13.05
N GLU A 250 15.35 10.73 13.75
CA GLU A 250 14.90 11.21 15.05
C GLU A 250 14.51 10.07 16.00
N TRP A 251 14.67 10.31 17.29
CA TRP A 251 14.14 9.42 18.33
C TRP A 251 12.69 9.78 18.59
N VAL A 252 11.80 8.80 18.53
CA VAL A 252 10.37 8.98 18.80
C VAL A 252 10.18 8.97 20.32
N GLN A 253 9.61 10.05 20.84
CA GLN A 253 9.31 10.24 22.27
C GLN A 253 8.05 9.48 22.70
#